data_AF-A0A1I3GM52-F1
#
_entry.id   AF-A0A1I3GM52-F1
#
_cell.length_a   1.000
_cell.length_b   1.000
_cell.length_c   1.000
_cell.angle_alpha   90.00
_cell.angle_beta   90.00
_cell.angle_gamma   90.00
#
_symmetry.space_group_name_H-M   'P 1'
#
loop_
_entity.id
_entity.type
_entity.pdbx_description
1 polymer ?
#
loop_
_entity_poly.entity_id
_entity_poly.type
_entity_poly.pdbx_seq_one_letter_code
_entity_poly.pdbx_strand_id
1 'polypeptide(L)'
;MLIFEFDTDDRMAQLEKSKSYVELINDGFSDKRSDFRSFASDIEIDFDALETCCKCFEHNLLIDAYTYSEQLIKNMYYELLEKGRSQNYYIETFIGKKIPQGKFSPDVKYENIEKGIKSDLMPSFRFTLTEGRDQIKSYNELIQSRHTYAHRGQFMFSNDYLDVIEAEKYITKEIEMIVSNSVEYRIEYQRRTFELVKSVNVISGKIAKYKRSPHPDLRAFIQESVKILRRDVRGYIKSYEYHLREISLLNDTYRFLDALSHQDLRKWEQTCDLIIQLQSAMKNECIRKDI
;
A
#
# COMPACT_ATOMS: atom_id res chain seq x y z
N MET A 1 -11.36 -7.54 -9.59
CA MET A 1 -11.16 -8.92 -9.13
C MET A 1 -12.14 -9.18 -8.01
N LEU A 2 -12.89 -10.29 -8.06
CA LEU A 2 -13.89 -10.59 -7.04
C LEU A 2 -13.26 -11.26 -5.81
N ILE A 3 -13.37 -10.64 -4.62
CA ILE A 3 -13.06 -11.25 -3.32
C ILE A 3 -14.39 -11.46 -2.60
N PHE A 4 -14.82 -12.70 -2.39
CA PHE A 4 -16.16 -13.02 -1.90
C PHE A 4 -17.26 -12.33 -2.74
N GLU A 5 -17.84 -11.23 -2.25
CA GLU A 5 -18.88 -10.44 -2.93
C GLU A 5 -18.37 -9.06 -3.40
N PHE A 6 -17.08 -8.77 -3.22
CA PHE A 6 -16.49 -7.45 -3.44
C PHE A 6 -15.61 -7.41 -4.70
N ASP A 7 -16.05 -6.68 -5.73
CA ASP A 7 -15.24 -6.44 -6.92
C ASP A 7 -14.24 -5.30 -6.67
N THR A 8 -13.03 -5.69 -6.31
CA THR A 8 -11.93 -4.77 -5.98
C THR A 8 -11.57 -3.83 -7.12
N ASP A 9 -11.68 -4.26 -8.39
CA ASP A 9 -11.24 -3.46 -9.55
C ASP A 9 -12.27 -2.37 -9.84
N ASP A 10 -13.55 -2.73 -9.92
CA ASP A 10 -14.64 -1.79 -10.15
C ASP A 10 -14.73 -0.76 -9.00
N ARG A 11 -14.62 -1.22 -7.75
CA ARG A 11 -14.70 -0.34 -6.58
C ARG A 11 -13.49 0.59 -6.49
N MET A 12 -12.29 0.14 -6.83
CA MET A 12 -11.11 1.01 -6.89
C MET A 12 -11.21 2.01 -8.05
N ALA A 13 -11.66 1.57 -9.23
CA ALA A 13 -11.88 2.47 -10.36
C ALA A 13 -12.93 3.56 -10.05
N GLN A 14 -13.97 3.23 -9.27
CA GLN A 14 -14.94 4.22 -8.77
C GLN A 14 -14.30 5.24 -7.82
N LEU A 15 -13.44 4.80 -6.89
CA LEU A 15 -12.70 5.71 -6.01
C LEU A 15 -11.77 6.64 -6.79
N GLU A 16 -11.02 6.11 -7.74
CA GLU A 16 -10.13 6.91 -8.59
C GLU A 16 -10.91 7.94 -9.42
N LYS A 17 -12.08 7.55 -9.93
CA LYS A 17 -12.99 8.46 -10.64
C LYS A 17 -13.50 9.57 -9.72
N SER A 18 -13.98 9.24 -8.52
CA SER A 18 -14.40 10.22 -7.52
C SER A 18 -13.26 11.16 -7.13
N LYS A 19 -12.03 10.65 -7.01
CA LYS A 19 -10.82 11.47 -6.83
C LYS A 19 -10.62 12.46 -7.97
N SER A 20 -10.69 11.99 -9.23
CA SER A 20 -10.52 12.89 -10.39
C SER A 20 -11.55 14.03 -10.42
N TYR A 21 -12.77 13.76 -9.94
CA TYR A 21 -13.80 14.78 -9.81
C TYR A 21 -13.50 15.79 -8.70
N VAL A 22 -13.01 15.33 -7.55
CA VAL A 22 -12.53 16.21 -6.48
C VAL A 22 -11.41 17.13 -6.98
N GLU A 23 -10.41 16.58 -7.68
CA GLU A 23 -9.31 17.36 -8.27
C GLU A 23 -9.82 18.43 -9.23
N LEU A 24 -10.67 18.05 -10.19
CA LEU A 24 -11.25 18.99 -11.15
C LEU A 24 -12.06 20.12 -10.49
N ILE A 25 -12.82 19.80 -9.44
CA ILE A 25 -13.59 20.80 -8.69
C ILE A 25 -12.63 21.74 -7.96
N ASN A 26 -11.64 21.21 -7.25
CA ASN A 26 -10.69 22.00 -6.47
C ASN A 26 -9.83 22.92 -7.34
N ASP A 27 -9.29 22.41 -8.43
CA ASP A 27 -8.53 23.19 -9.42
C ASP A 27 -9.43 24.28 -10.03
N GLY A 28 -10.67 23.91 -10.38
CA GLY A 28 -11.66 24.87 -10.87
C GLY A 28 -11.96 26.00 -9.88
N PHE A 29 -12.15 25.68 -8.60
CA PHE A 29 -12.39 26.66 -7.55
C PHE A 29 -11.20 27.58 -7.28
N SER A 30 -9.99 27.03 -7.38
CA SER A 30 -8.74 27.79 -7.22
C SER A 30 -8.53 28.75 -8.39
N ASP A 31 -8.59 28.23 -9.61
CA ASP A 31 -8.15 28.96 -10.81
C ASP A 31 -9.24 29.85 -11.40
N LYS A 32 -10.52 29.48 -11.23
CA LYS A 32 -11.67 30.13 -11.85
C LYS A 32 -12.69 30.63 -10.82
N ARG A 33 -12.23 31.06 -9.64
CA ARG A 33 -13.11 31.49 -8.55
C ARG A 33 -14.10 32.58 -8.96
N SER A 34 -13.71 33.50 -9.86
CA SER A 34 -14.61 34.52 -10.41
C SER A 34 -15.78 33.93 -11.19
N ASP A 35 -15.52 32.86 -11.93
CA ASP A 35 -16.51 32.19 -12.77
C ASP A 35 -17.48 31.41 -11.91
N PHE A 36 -17.01 30.75 -10.85
CA PHE A 36 -17.86 30.11 -9.85
C PHE A 36 -18.74 31.11 -9.09
N ARG A 37 -18.23 32.30 -8.77
CA ARG A 37 -19.04 33.38 -8.18
C ARG A 37 -20.11 33.90 -9.13
N SER A 38 -19.74 34.07 -10.40
CA SER A 38 -20.68 34.50 -11.44
C SER A 38 -21.77 33.46 -11.63
N PHE A 39 -21.40 32.18 -11.75
CA PHE A 39 -22.33 31.07 -11.81
C PHE A 39 -23.28 31.04 -10.61
N ALA A 40 -22.75 31.16 -9.38
CA ALA A 40 -23.57 31.19 -8.17
C ALA A 40 -24.61 32.32 -8.20
N SER A 41 -24.19 33.52 -8.64
CA SER A 41 -25.09 34.66 -8.83
C SER A 41 -26.13 34.41 -9.91
N ASP A 42 -25.75 33.81 -11.04
CA ASP A 42 -26.63 33.57 -12.19
C ASP A 42 -27.74 32.57 -11.87
N ILE A 43 -27.47 31.60 -10.98
CA ILE A 43 -28.46 30.61 -10.52
C ILE A 43 -29.06 30.96 -9.16
N GLU A 44 -28.82 32.18 -8.66
CA GLU A 44 -29.37 32.71 -7.41
C GLU A 44 -29.04 31.87 -6.15
N ILE A 45 -27.84 31.29 -6.08
CA ILE A 45 -27.35 30.60 -4.88
C ILE A 45 -26.27 31.41 -4.17
N ASP A 46 -26.24 31.29 -2.85
CA ASP A 46 -25.16 31.84 -2.05
C ASP A 46 -23.82 31.16 -2.40
N PHE A 47 -22.77 31.96 -2.58
CA PHE A 47 -21.47 31.44 -2.98
C PHE A 47 -20.84 30.57 -1.89
N ASP A 48 -21.05 30.89 -0.61
CA ASP A 48 -20.53 30.08 0.50
C ASP A 48 -21.27 28.73 0.58
N ALA A 49 -22.56 28.70 0.24
CA ALA A 49 -23.32 27.46 0.07
C ALA A 49 -22.75 26.59 -1.06
N LEU A 50 -22.42 27.18 -2.22
CA LEU A 50 -21.78 26.46 -3.33
C LEU A 50 -20.40 25.92 -2.92
N GLU A 51 -19.57 26.74 -2.27
CA GLU A 51 -18.26 26.32 -1.76
C GLU A 51 -18.38 25.17 -0.75
N THR A 52 -19.40 25.21 0.11
CA THR A 52 -19.69 24.14 1.07
C THR A 52 -20.08 22.84 0.38
N CYS A 53 -20.93 22.88 -0.66
CA CYS A 53 -21.29 21.69 -1.43
C CYS A 53 -20.06 21.02 -2.06
N CYS A 54 -19.10 21.80 -2.53
CA CYS A 54 -17.87 21.26 -3.11
C CYS A 54 -16.96 20.60 -2.07
N LYS A 55 -16.81 21.20 -0.88
CA LYS A 55 -16.10 20.56 0.25
C LYS A 55 -16.78 19.26 0.71
N CYS A 56 -18.11 19.21 0.70
CA CYS A 56 -18.84 17.97 1.00
C CYS A 56 -18.51 16.83 0.03
N PHE A 57 -18.13 17.14 -1.21
CA PHE A 57 -17.73 16.13 -2.18
C PHE A 57 -16.39 15.47 -1.81
N GLU A 58 -15.44 16.25 -1.28
CA GLU A 58 -14.19 15.72 -0.71
C GLU A 58 -14.47 14.79 0.48
N HIS A 59 -15.38 15.20 1.36
CA HIS A 59 -15.76 14.38 2.51
C HIS A 59 -16.36 13.03 2.07
N ASN A 60 -17.16 13.02 1.00
CA ASN A 60 -17.74 11.79 0.47
C ASN A 60 -16.68 10.84 -0.08
N LEU A 61 -15.68 11.34 -0.83
CA LEU A 61 -14.56 10.53 -1.31
C LEU A 61 -13.86 9.78 -0.15
N LEU A 62 -13.68 10.48 0.97
CA LEU A 62 -13.01 9.93 2.14
C LEU A 62 -13.87 8.90 2.90
N ILE A 63 -15.18 9.11 2.93
CA ILE A 63 -16.14 8.10 3.42
C ILE A 63 -16.11 6.87 2.51
N ASP A 64 -16.06 7.07 1.20
CA ASP A 64 -16.01 5.98 0.22
C ASP A 64 -14.72 5.17 0.37
N ALA A 65 -13.57 5.83 0.57
CA ALA A 65 -12.28 5.17 0.85
C ALA A 65 -12.37 4.33 2.14
N TYR A 66 -12.80 4.92 3.27
CA TYR A 66 -13.01 4.15 4.51
C TYR A 66 -13.91 2.92 4.28
N THR A 67 -15.01 3.09 3.54
CA THR A 67 -15.95 2.01 3.23
C THR A 67 -15.31 0.93 2.35
N TYR A 68 -14.50 1.32 1.37
CA TYR A 68 -13.73 0.40 0.54
C TYR A 68 -12.80 -0.46 1.40
N SER A 69 -12.03 0.16 2.28
CA SER A 69 -11.13 -0.54 3.19
C SER A 69 -11.87 -1.52 4.10
N GLU A 70 -13.01 -1.13 4.68
CA GLU A 70 -13.81 -2.01 5.53
C GLU A 70 -14.35 -3.21 4.74
N GLN A 71 -14.85 -2.97 3.53
CA GLN A 71 -15.35 -4.01 2.64
C GLN A 71 -14.22 -4.95 2.19
N LEU A 72 -13.06 -4.43 1.80
CA LEU A 72 -11.91 -5.23 1.38
C LEU A 72 -11.49 -6.22 2.46
N ILE A 73 -11.24 -5.73 3.68
CA ILE A 73 -10.77 -6.57 4.79
C ILE A 73 -11.84 -7.58 5.20
N LYS A 74 -13.10 -7.14 5.29
CA LYS A 74 -14.22 -8.04 5.62
C LYS A 74 -14.38 -9.17 4.60
N ASN A 75 -14.33 -8.85 3.32
CA ASN A 75 -14.49 -9.82 2.24
C ASN A 75 -13.28 -10.76 2.16
N MET A 76 -12.06 -10.29 2.43
CA MET A 76 -10.90 -11.17 2.57
C MET A 76 -11.12 -12.22 3.68
N TYR A 77 -11.59 -11.83 4.86
CA TYR A 77 -11.88 -12.80 5.92
C TYR A 77 -12.91 -13.86 5.47
N TYR A 78 -13.97 -13.43 4.78
CA TYR A 78 -14.99 -14.37 4.28
C TYR A 78 -14.46 -15.29 3.18
N GLU A 79 -13.62 -14.76 2.29
CA GLU A 79 -12.99 -15.52 1.23
C GLU A 79 -12.08 -16.61 1.81
N LEU A 80 -11.19 -16.25 2.75
CA LEU A 80 -10.23 -17.16 3.37
C LEU A 80 -10.85 -18.19 4.32
N LEU A 81 -11.99 -17.84 4.94
CA LEU A 81 -12.74 -18.78 5.79
C LEU A 81 -13.77 -19.60 4.99
N GLU A 82 -13.79 -19.46 3.66
CA GLU A 82 -14.74 -20.12 2.76
C GLU A 82 -16.19 -19.96 3.23
N LYS A 83 -16.53 -18.76 3.72
CA LYS A 83 -17.85 -18.48 4.27
C LYS A 83 -18.92 -18.77 3.22
N GLY A 84 -19.95 -19.54 3.59
CA GLY A 84 -21.03 -19.94 2.69
C GLY A 84 -20.64 -21.00 1.66
N ARG A 85 -19.37 -21.44 1.64
CA ARG A 85 -18.85 -22.47 0.73
C ARG A 85 -18.35 -23.72 1.48
N SER A 86 -18.14 -23.63 2.79
CA SER A 86 -17.80 -24.78 3.64
C SER A 86 -18.90 -25.85 3.62
N GLN A 87 -18.53 -27.09 3.30
CA GLN A 87 -19.42 -28.26 3.40
C GLN A 87 -19.69 -28.67 4.87
N ASN A 88 -18.89 -28.18 5.81
CA ASN A 88 -19.04 -28.49 7.23
C ASN A 88 -19.99 -27.51 7.90
N TYR A 89 -21.19 -28.02 8.25
CA TYR A 89 -22.24 -27.26 8.93
C TYR A 89 -21.79 -26.58 10.22
N TYR A 90 -20.94 -27.25 11.02
CA TYR A 90 -20.48 -26.70 12.30
C TYR A 90 -19.50 -25.55 12.09
N ILE A 91 -18.62 -25.66 11.08
CA ILE A 91 -17.72 -24.57 10.70
C ILE A 91 -18.53 -23.37 10.20
N GLU A 92 -19.51 -23.57 9.32
CA GLU A 92 -20.34 -22.47 8.83
C GLU A 92 -21.15 -21.81 9.96
N THR A 93 -21.71 -22.61 10.87
CA THR A 93 -22.42 -22.11 12.05
C THR A 93 -21.48 -21.30 12.95
N PHE A 94 -20.25 -21.76 13.16
CA PHE A 94 -19.26 -21.06 13.97
C PHE A 94 -18.86 -19.73 13.33
N ILE A 95 -18.52 -19.72 12.04
CA ILE A 95 -18.18 -18.52 11.27
C ILE A 95 -19.35 -17.53 11.32
N GLY A 96 -20.58 -17.99 11.03
CA GLY A 96 -21.78 -17.15 11.05
C GLY A 96 -22.06 -16.51 12.41
N LYS A 97 -21.72 -17.19 13.52
CA LYS A 97 -21.83 -16.62 14.87
C LYS A 97 -20.68 -15.66 15.22
N LYS A 98 -19.45 -15.95 14.79
CA LYS A 98 -18.27 -15.16 15.13
C LYS A 98 -18.12 -13.90 14.29
N ILE A 99 -18.37 -14.00 12.99
CA ILE A 99 -18.24 -12.90 12.03
C ILE A 99 -19.51 -12.74 11.17
N PRO A 100 -20.67 -12.44 11.80
CA PRO A 100 -21.94 -12.28 11.08
C PRO A 100 -21.87 -11.16 10.04
N GLN A 101 -22.36 -11.44 8.82
CA GLN A 101 -22.29 -10.51 7.67
C GLN A 101 -22.89 -9.13 7.96
N GLY A 102 -24.00 -9.05 8.70
CA GLY A 102 -24.65 -7.78 9.02
C GLY A 102 -24.04 -6.98 10.17
N LYS A 103 -23.07 -7.53 10.93
CA LYS A 103 -22.53 -6.85 12.14
C LYS A 103 -21.01 -6.86 12.23
N PHE A 104 -20.33 -7.70 11.48
CA PHE A 104 -18.87 -7.71 11.45
C PHE A 104 -18.36 -6.47 10.72
N SER A 105 -17.58 -5.66 11.43
CA SER A 105 -16.94 -4.43 10.98
C SER A 105 -15.48 -4.50 11.46
N PRO A 106 -14.54 -4.90 10.59
CA PRO A 106 -13.14 -5.04 10.98
C PRO A 106 -12.50 -3.69 11.29
N ASP A 107 -11.53 -3.68 12.19
CA ASP A 107 -10.69 -2.50 12.41
C ASP A 107 -9.70 -2.38 11.25
N VAL A 108 -9.90 -1.35 10.44
CA VAL A 108 -9.14 -1.10 9.22
C VAL A 108 -7.93 -0.20 9.42
N LYS A 109 -7.59 0.19 10.66
CA LYS A 109 -6.31 0.88 10.88
C LYS A 109 -5.18 -0.04 10.44
N TYR A 110 -4.16 0.49 9.75
CA TYR A 110 -3.12 -0.31 9.10
C TYR A 110 -2.47 -1.37 10.01
N GLU A 111 -2.09 -0.97 11.22
CA GLU A 111 -1.50 -1.86 12.22
C GLU A 111 -2.47 -2.94 12.70
N ASN A 112 -3.76 -2.60 12.78
CA ASN A 112 -4.80 -3.46 13.31
C ASN A 112 -5.24 -4.49 12.26
N ILE A 113 -5.21 -4.13 10.97
CA ILE A 113 -5.30 -5.09 9.87
C ILE A 113 -4.17 -6.13 10.02
N GLU A 114 -2.92 -5.69 10.18
CA GLU A 114 -1.80 -6.62 10.34
C GLU A 114 -1.96 -7.51 11.57
N LYS A 115 -2.31 -6.91 12.73
CA LYS A 115 -2.53 -7.66 13.98
C LYS A 115 -3.66 -8.67 13.86
N GLY A 116 -4.79 -8.29 13.25
CA GLY A 116 -5.95 -9.14 13.04
C GLY A 116 -5.65 -10.32 12.11
N ILE A 117 -5.06 -10.05 10.94
CA ILE A 117 -4.64 -11.12 10.02
C ILE A 117 -3.66 -12.05 10.74
N LYS A 118 -2.71 -11.49 11.51
CA LYS A 118 -1.74 -12.28 12.26
C LYS A 118 -2.40 -13.20 13.30
N SER A 119 -3.32 -12.67 14.10
CA SER A 119 -3.95 -13.43 15.19
C SER A 119 -4.93 -14.47 14.67
N ASP A 120 -5.66 -14.14 13.61
CA ASP A 120 -6.84 -14.89 13.23
C ASP A 120 -6.57 -15.89 12.11
N LEU A 121 -5.61 -15.58 11.22
CA LEU A 121 -5.44 -16.29 9.94
C LEU A 121 -3.99 -16.73 9.68
N MET A 122 -3.01 -15.84 9.87
CA MET A 122 -1.65 -15.99 9.35
C MET A 122 -0.59 -15.49 10.36
N PRO A 123 -0.11 -16.32 11.31
CA PRO A 123 0.78 -15.90 12.40
C PRO A 123 2.10 -15.20 11.99
N SER A 124 2.57 -15.42 10.77
CA SER A 124 3.80 -14.82 10.23
C SER A 124 3.57 -13.54 9.41
N PHE A 125 2.33 -13.10 9.26
CA PHE A 125 1.98 -11.97 8.41
C PHE A 125 2.58 -10.65 8.91
N ARG A 126 3.18 -9.93 7.96
CA ARG A 126 3.65 -8.56 8.06
C ARG A 126 3.41 -7.85 6.74
N PHE A 127 2.96 -6.61 6.82
CA PHE A 127 3.09 -5.74 5.68
C PHE A 127 4.57 -5.48 5.36
N THR A 128 4.87 -5.32 4.08
CA THR A 128 6.24 -5.02 3.63
C THR A 128 6.64 -3.58 3.92
N LEU A 129 5.67 -2.66 3.99
CA LEU A 129 5.89 -1.26 4.34
C LEU A 129 5.71 -1.01 5.85
N THR A 130 6.39 0.01 6.37
CA THR A 130 6.23 0.47 7.76
C THR A 130 5.11 1.51 7.86
N GLU A 131 4.53 1.63 9.05
CA GLU A 131 3.56 2.70 9.39
C GLU A 131 4.13 4.12 9.30
N GLY A 132 5.46 4.26 9.25
CA GLY A 132 6.15 5.54 9.17
C GLY A 132 6.09 6.21 7.80
N ARG A 133 5.55 5.52 6.79
CA ARG A 133 5.34 6.07 5.44
C ARG A 133 4.21 7.08 5.43
N ASP A 134 4.39 8.21 4.75
CA ASP A 134 3.42 9.30 4.75
C ASP A 134 2.05 8.86 4.22
N GLN A 135 2.00 8.09 3.14
CA GLN A 135 0.75 7.50 2.62
C GLN A 135 -0.01 6.69 3.68
N ILE A 136 0.71 5.89 4.47
CA ILE A 136 0.10 5.05 5.52
C ILE A 136 -0.34 5.91 6.72
N LYS A 137 0.34 7.02 7.02
CA LYS A 137 -0.11 7.98 8.03
C LYS A 137 -1.39 8.66 7.59
N SER A 138 -1.45 9.19 6.36
CA SER A 138 -2.65 9.83 5.80
C SER A 138 -3.83 8.87 5.79
N TYR A 139 -3.61 7.60 5.42
CA TYR A 139 -4.59 6.54 5.56
C TYR A 139 -5.09 6.35 7.01
N ASN A 140 -4.19 6.22 7.99
CA ASN A 140 -4.59 6.05 9.39
C ASN A 140 -5.31 7.28 9.95
N GLU A 141 -4.91 8.48 9.54
CA GLU A 141 -5.60 9.73 9.88
C GLU A 141 -7.04 9.71 9.35
N LEU A 142 -7.26 9.23 8.12
CA LEU A 142 -8.61 9.09 7.55
C LEU A 142 -9.49 8.20 8.43
N ILE A 143 -8.97 7.02 8.81
CA ILE A 143 -9.72 6.09 9.67
C ILE A 143 -10.13 6.79 10.97
N GLN A 144 -9.20 7.50 11.61
CA GLN A 144 -9.45 8.24 12.85
C GLN A 144 -10.46 9.39 12.65
N SER A 145 -10.37 10.12 11.55
CA SER A 145 -11.28 11.21 11.21
C SER A 145 -12.69 10.70 10.96
N ARG A 146 -12.86 9.54 10.29
CA ARG A 146 -14.17 8.91 10.14
C ARG A 146 -14.77 8.54 11.48
N HIS A 147 -13.99 7.94 12.39
CA HIS A 147 -14.48 7.62 13.74
C HIS A 147 -14.93 8.87 14.48
N THR A 148 -14.16 9.95 14.38
CA THR A 148 -14.49 11.24 14.99
C THR A 148 -15.76 11.82 14.40
N TYR A 149 -15.91 11.79 13.08
CA TYR A 149 -17.10 12.25 12.38
C TYR A 149 -18.35 11.48 12.80
N ALA A 150 -18.29 10.14 12.86
CA ALA A 150 -19.41 9.32 13.29
C ALA A 150 -19.86 9.59 14.74
N HIS A 151 -18.93 9.96 15.64
CA HIS A 151 -19.24 10.23 17.04
C HIS A 151 -19.59 11.69 17.36
N ARG A 152 -19.01 12.64 16.62
CA ARG A 152 -19.07 14.08 16.96
C ARG A 152 -19.66 14.95 15.84
N GLY A 153 -19.94 14.39 14.67
CA GLY A 153 -20.36 15.14 13.48
C GLY A 153 -19.29 16.11 12.94
N GLN A 154 -18.05 15.98 13.41
CA GLN A 154 -16.94 16.89 13.07
C GLN A 154 -16.03 16.24 12.05
N PHE A 155 -15.85 16.91 10.91
CA PHE A 155 -14.88 16.52 9.91
C PHE A 155 -13.56 17.25 10.18
N MET A 156 -12.53 16.51 10.57
CA MET A 156 -11.17 17.03 10.78
C MET A 156 -10.21 16.13 10.02
N PHE A 157 -10.08 16.34 8.72
CA PHE A 157 -9.14 15.61 7.89
C PHE A 157 -8.38 16.60 7.01
N SER A 158 -7.09 16.36 6.81
CA SER A 158 -6.21 17.16 5.94
C SER A 158 -6.38 16.68 4.48
N ASN A 159 -6.14 17.55 3.50
CA ASN A 159 -6.49 17.32 2.09
C ASN A 159 -5.63 16.27 1.34
N ASP A 160 -5.05 15.27 2.03
CA ASP A 160 -4.14 14.30 1.40
C ASP A 160 -4.85 13.01 0.96
N TYR A 161 -5.94 13.17 0.20
CA TYR A 161 -6.71 12.06 -0.35
C TYR A 161 -5.92 11.25 -1.39
N LEU A 162 -4.89 11.86 -2.00
CA LEU A 162 -3.97 11.18 -2.92
C LEU A 162 -3.22 10.06 -2.19
N ASP A 163 -2.62 10.41 -1.08
CA ASP A 163 -1.82 9.49 -0.27
C ASP A 163 -2.67 8.36 0.33
N VAL A 164 -3.92 8.66 0.71
CA VAL A 164 -4.89 7.65 1.14
C VAL A 164 -5.13 6.60 0.06
N ILE A 165 -5.47 7.02 -1.16
CA ILE A 165 -5.82 6.08 -2.24
C ILE A 165 -4.62 5.23 -2.63
N GLU A 166 -3.41 5.79 -2.62
CA GLU A 166 -2.20 5.00 -2.90
C GLU A 166 -1.90 3.97 -1.79
N ALA A 167 -2.16 4.30 -0.52
CA ALA A 167 -2.12 3.33 0.57
C ALA A 167 -3.19 2.24 0.41
N GLU A 168 -4.41 2.58 0.01
CA GLU A 168 -5.47 1.61 -0.25
C GLU A 168 -5.10 0.64 -1.37
N LYS A 169 -4.59 1.15 -2.49
CA LYS A 169 -4.08 0.30 -3.59
C LYS A 169 -3.02 -0.67 -3.10
N TYR A 170 -2.08 -0.20 -2.29
CA TYR A 170 -1.06 -1.06 -1.71
C TYR A 170 -1.68 -2.17 -0.84
N ILE A 171 -2.59 -1.82 0.08
CA ILE A 171 -3.28 -2.81 0.93
C ILE A 171 -4.05 -3.80 0.03
N THR A 172 -4.79 -3.32 -0.97
CA THR A 172 -5.49 -4.16 -1.94
C THR A 172 -4.55 -5.14 -2.61
N LYS A 173 -3.38 -4.72 -3.12
CA LYS A 173 -2.42 -5.63 -3.75
C LYS A 173 -1.84 -6.66 -2.77
N GLU A 174 -1.63 -6.28 -1.52
CA GLU A 174 -1.20 -7.23 -0.48
C GLU A 174 -2.28 -8.29 -0.22
N ILE A 175 -3.56 -7.91 -0.22
CA ILE A 175 -4.70 -8.82 -0.05
C ILE A 175 -4.95 -9.68 -1.29
N GLU A 176 -4.93 -9.10 -2.49
CA GLU A 176 -5.03 -9.83 -3.77
C GLU A 176 -3.98 -10.94 -3.85
N MET A 177 -2.75 -10.65 -3.40
CA MET A 177 -1.68 -11.66 -3.40
C MET A 177 -2.03 -12.89 -2.55
N ILE A 178 -2.70 -12.68 -1.40
CA ILE A 178 -3.15 -13.76 -0.52
C ILE A 178 -4.28 -14.56 -1.19
N VAL A 179 -5.29 -13.85 -1.70
CA VAL A 179 -6.52 -14.47 -2.22
C VAL A 179 -6.28 -15.18 -3.56
N SER A 180 -5.52 -14.58 -4.47
CA SER A 180 -5.33 -15.11 -5.84
C SER A 180 -4.26 -16.19 -5.95
N ASN A 181 -3.28 -16.22 -5.04
CA ASN A 181 -2.15 -17.16 -5.13
C ASN A 181 -2.17 -18.16 -3.98
N SER A 182 -1.86 -17.69 -2.77
CA SER A 182 -2.09 -18.38 -1.49
C SER A 182 -1.48 -17.56 -0.35
N VAL A 183 -1.79 -17.96 0.88
CA VAL A 183 -1.11 -17.51 2.10
C VAL A 183 0.39 -17.74 2.02
N GLU A 184 0.83 -18.92 1.59
CA GLU A 184 2.26 -19.29 1.51
C GLU A 184 3.00 -18.45 0.49
N TYR A 185 2.38 -18.20 -0.67
CA TYR A 185 2.96 -17.35 -1.71
C TYR A 185 3.22 -15.93 -1.18
N ARG A 186 2.26 -15.38 -0.45
CA ARG A 186 2.39 -14.05 0.17
C ARG A 186 3.42 -14.01 1.30
N ILE A 187 3.54 -15.07 2.11
CA ILE A 187 4.57 -15.16 3.15
C ILE A 187 5.98 -15.30 2.54
N GLU A 188 6.13 -16.04 1.45
CA GLU A 188 7.40 -16.15 0.73
C GLU A 188 7.82 -14.80 0.10
N TYR A 189 6.87 -14.04 -0.46
CA TYR A 189 7.11 -12.69 -0.94
C TYR A 189 7.70 -11.78 0.15
N GLN A 190 7.07 -11.80 1.34
CA GLN A 190 7.53 -11.06 2.52
C GLN A 190 8.96 -11.44 2.90
N ARG A 191 9.21 -12.74 3.06
CA ARG A 191 10.50 -13.29 3.49
C ARG A 191 11.60 -12.85 2.52
N ARG A 192 11.38 -13.02 1.22
CA ARG A 192 12.34 -12.61 0.18
C ARG A 192 12.57 -11.10 0.17
N THR A 193 11.52 -10.31 0.36
CA THR A 193 11.64 -8.84 0.46
C THR A 193 12.58 -8.46 1.61
N PHE A 194 12.39 -9.07 2.79
CA PHE A 194 13.23 -8.77 3.96
C PHE A 194 14.67 -9.27 3.79
N GLU A 195 14.88 -10.41 3.16
CA GLU A 195 16.22 -10.92 2.83
C GLU A 195 16.97 -10.02 1.84
N LEU A 196 16.27 -9.47 0.84
CA LEU A 196 16.83 -8.49 -0.08
C LEU A 196 17.23 -7.21 0.67
N VAL A 197 16.35 -6.66 1.50
CA VAL A 197 16.64 -5.47 2.31
C VAL A 197 17.86 -5.69 3.20
N LYS A 198 17.94 -6.85 3.87
CA LYS A 198 19.09 -7.22 4.70
C LYS A 198 20.38 -7.29 3.88
N SER A 199 20.34 -7.97 2.74
CA SER A 199 21.49 -8.12 1.85
C SER A 199 21.99 -6.78 1.31
N VAL A 200 21.08 -5.93 0.85
CA VAL A 200 21.39 -4.58 0.36
C VAL A 200 22.03 -3.73 1.46
N ASN A 201 21.50 -3.78 2.70
CA ASN A 201 22.07 -3.04 3.83
C ASN A 201 23.49 -3.53 4.21
N VAL A 202 23.72 -4.85 4.18
CA VAL A 202 25.06 -5.41 4.45
C VAL A 202 26.05 -4.96 3.37
N ILE A 203 25.69 -5.08 2.10
CA ILE A 203 26.58 -4.76 0.99
C ILE A 203 26.89 -3.26 0.94
N SER A 204 25.87 -2.41 1.04
CA SER A 204 26.04 -0.94 1.08
C SER A 204 26.94 -0.47 2.22
N GLY A 205 26.80 -1.04 3.42
CA GLY A 205 27.70 -0.76 4.55
C GLY A 205 29.15 -1.13 4.26
N LYS A 206 29.39 -2.25 3.56
CA LYS A 206 30.73 -2.66 3.12
C LYS A 206 31.27 -1.76 2.00
N ILE A 207 30.43 -1.33 1.06
CA ILE A 207 30.80 -0.34 0.03
C ILE A 207 31.22 0.98 0.68
N ALA A 208 30.46 1.48 1.65
CA ALA A 208 30.81 2.70 2.38
C ALA A 208 32.17 2.57 3.11
N LYS A 209 32.44 1.41 3.71
CA LYS A 209 33.74 1.11 4.32
C LYS A 209 34.86 1.07 3.28
N TYR A 210 34.62 0.43 2.13
CA TYR A 210 35.59 0.34 1.04
C TYR A 210 35.94 1.71 0.45
N LYS A 211 34.95 2.59 0.25
CA LYS A 211 35.16 3.98 -0.23
C LYS A 211 36.03 4.80 0.72
N ARG A 212 36.05 4.49 2.02
CA ARG A 212 36.90 5.17 3.03
C ARG A 212 38.30 4.55 3.17
N SER A 213 38.37 3.23 3.09
CA SER A 213 39.60 2.47 3.27
C SER A 213 39.58 1.26 2.33
N PRO A 214 40.10 1.43 1.09
CA PRO A 214 40.12 0.37 0.10
C PRO A 214 41.03 -0.78 0.53
N HIS A 215 40.50 -2.01 0.52
CA HIS A 215 41.27 -3.23 0.76
C HIS A 215 40.82 -4.36 -0.18
N PRO A 216 41.73 -5.16 -0.75
CA PRO A 216 41.40 -6.23 -1.70
C PRO A 216 40.36 -7.23 -1.18
N ASP A 217 40.49 -7.72 0.05
CA ASP A 217 39.55 -8.69 0.64
C ASP A 217 38.13 -8.14 0.75
N LEU A 218 38.00 -6.85 1.05
CA LEU A 218 36.71 -6.18 1.14
C LEU A 218 36.06 -6.05 -0.24
N ARG A 219 36.86 -5.74 -1.27
CA ARG A 219 36.39 -5.74 -2.66
C ARG A 219 35.91 -7.12 -3.09
N ALA A 220 36.70 -8.16 -2.83
CA ALA A 220 36.35 -9.54 -3.17
C ALA A 220 35.03 -9.97 -2.48
N PHE A 221 34.88 -9.65 -1.20
CA PHE A 221 33.63 -9.89 -0.45
C PHE A 221 32.43 -9.20 -1.09
N ILE A 222 32.56 -7.91 -1.44
CA ILE A 222 31.46 -7.15 -2.06
C ILE A 222 31.12 -7.75 -3.42
N GLN A 223 32.11 -8.10 -4.24
CA GLN A 223 31.88 -8.68 -5.56
C GLN A 223 31.10 -10.00 -5.50
N GLU A 224 31.48 -10.93 -4.61
CA GLU A 224 30.73 -12.19 -4.48
C GLU A 224 29.34 -11.95 -3.88
N SER A 225 29.21 -11.05 -2.89
CA SER A 225 27.92 -10.71 -2.29
C SER A 225 26.95 -10.09 -3.31
N VAL A 226 27.44 -9.19 -4.17
CA VAL A 226 26.63 -8.57 -5.23
C VAL A 226 26.23 -9.60 -6.29
N LYS A 227 27.11 -10.55 -6.61
CA LYS A 227 26.79 -11.63 -7.55
C LYS A 227 25.68 -12.54 -7.03
N ILE A 228 25.68 -12.84 -5.73
CA ILE A 228 24.61 -13.57 -5.05
C ILE A 228 23.33 -12.72 -5.07
N LEU A 229 23.39 -11.46 -4.59
CA LEU A 229 22.26 -10.56 -4.58
C LEU A 229 21.61 -10.41 -5.97
N ARG A 230 22.39 -10.22 -7.03
CA ARG A 230 21.87 -10.11 -8.40
C ARG A 230 21.11 -11.36 -8.83
N ARG A 231 21.57 -12.56 -8.44
CA ARG A 231 20.87 -13.82 -8.72
C ARG A 231 19.54 -13.86 -7.98
N ASP A 232 19.54 -13.49 -6.71
CA ASP A 232 18.34 -13.49 -5.87
C ASP A 232 17.31 -12.47 -6.36
N VAL A 233 17.77 -11.28 -6.77
CA VAL A 233 16.94 -10.24 -7.39
C VAL A 233 16.29 -10.72 -8.68
N ARG A 234 17.03 -11.41 -9.56
CA ARG A 234 16.44 -12.02 -10.77
C ARG A 234 15.35 -13.03 -10.42
N GLY A 235 15.60 -13.88 -9.43
CA GLY A 235 14.63 -14.85 -8.94
C GLY A 235 13.40 -14.18 -8.33
N TYR A 236 13.59 -13.09 -7.59
CA TYR A 236 12.52 -12.31 -6.98
C TYR A 236 11.66 -11.59 -8.02
N ILE A 237 12.26 -10.87 -8.96
CA ILE A 237 11.53 -10.22 -10.06
C ILE A 237 10.75 -11.26 -10.87
N LYS A 238 11.38 -12.37 -11.26
CA LYS A 238 10.69 -13.42 -12.01
C LYS A 238 9.43 -13.94 -11.30
N SER A 239 9.46 -14.01 -9.98
CA SER A 239 8.31 -14.48 -9.19
C SER A 239 7.25 -13.39 -8.97
N TYR A 240 7.64 -12.12 -8.82
CA TYR A 240 6.75 -11.07 -8.29
C TYR A 240 6.63 -9.83 -9.18
N GLU A 241 7.10 -9.87 -10.42
CA GLU A 241 7.13 -8.72 -11.34
C GLU A 241 5.78 -8.00 -11.44
N TYR A 242 4.68 -8.73 -11.59
CA TYR A 242 3.34 -8.16 -11.64
C TYR A 242 3.05 -7.27 -10.41
N HIS A 243 3.25 -7.82 -9.20
CA HIS A 243 2.98 -7.07 -7.97
C HIS A 243 3.93 -5.88 -7.79
N LEU A 244 5.21 -6.02 -8.18
CA LEU A 244 6.20 -4.94 -8.07
C LEU A 244 5.90 -3.76 -8.99
N ARG A 245 5.29 -4.01 -10.16
CA ARG A 245 4.90 -2.96 -11.12
C ARG A 245 3.61 -2.27 -10.73
N GLU A 246 2.66 -3.00 -10.15
CA GLU A 246 1.34 -2.49 -9.82
C GLU A 246 1.31 -1.73 -8.47
N ILE A 247 2.32 -1.92 -7.62
CA ILE A 247 2.46 -1.16 -6.37
C ILE A 247 3.32 0.08 -6.64
N SER A 248 2.65 1.19 -6.96
CA SER A 248 3.27 2.52 -7.15
C SER A 248 4.22 2.92 -6.03
N LEU A 249 3.87 2.50 -4.80
CA LEU A 249 4.61 2.73 -3.59
C LEU A 249 6.00 2.06 -3.56
N LEU A 250 6.29 1.15 -4.50
CA LEU A 250 7.55 0.41 -4.61
C LEU A 250 8.30 0.71 -5.93
N ASN A 251 7.88 1.72 -6.69
CA ASN A 251 8.39 2.02 -8.03
C ASN A 251 9.91 2.24 -8.08
N ASP A 252 10.48 2.99 -7.14
CA ASP A 252 11.93 3.24 -7.14
C ASP A 252 12.69 1.98 -6.77
N THR A 253 12.23 1.23 -5.77
CA THR A 253 12.84 -0.06 -5.44
C THR A 253 12.78 -1.01 -6.63
N TYR A 254 11.62 -1.14 -7.28
CA TYR A 254 11.49 -2.00 -8.46
C TYR A 254 12.44 -1.57 -9.58
N ARG A 255 12.50 -0.28 -9.91
CA ARG A 255 13.41 0.27 -10.92
C ARG A 255 14.87 -0.12 -10.65
N PHE A 256 15.33 0.04 -9.41
CA PHE A 256 16.72 -0.29 -9.05
C PHE A 256 16.99 -1.79 -8.95
N LEU A 257 16.00 -2.60 -8.54
CA LEU A 257 16.07 -4.06 -8.60
C LEU A 257 16.21 -4.53 -10.05
N ASP A 258 15.39 -4.00 -10.96
CA ASP A 258 15.42 -4.36 -12.38
C ASP A 258 16.76 -3.98 -13.02
N ALA A 259 17.25 -2.76 -12.78
CA ALA A 259 18.56 -2.33 -13.21
C ALA A 259 19.68 -3.23 -12.68
N LEU A 260 19.61 -3.62 -11.39
CA LEU A 260 20.62 -4.51 -10.78
C LEU A 260 20.59 -5.90 -11.42
N SER A 261 19.41 -6.40 -11.75
CA SER A 261 19.23 -7.70 -12.40
C SER A 261 19.96 -7.79 -13.75
N HIS A 262 20.08 -6.67 -14.47
CA HIS A 262 20.75 -6.55 -15.77
C HIS A 262 22.19 -6.01 -15.69
N GLN A 263 22.66 -5.57 -14.51
CA GLN A 263 23.95 -4.88 -14.36
C GLN A 263 25.15 -5.77 -14.73
N ASP A 264 26.07 -5.20 -15.53
CA ASP A 264 27.39 -5.77 -15.78
C ASP A 264 28.32 -5.53 -14.58
N LEU A 265 28.61 -6.59 -13.82
CA LEU A 265 29.40 -6.52 -12.58
C LEU A 265 30.87 -6.14 -12.80
N ARG A 266 31.35 -6.12 -14.05
CA ARG A 266 32.69 -5.60 -14.37
C ARG A 266 32.74 -4.09 -14.24
N LYS A 267 31.60 -3.40 -14.39
CA LYS A 267 31.47 -1.95 -14.19
C LYS A 267 31.33 -1.62 -12.71
N TRP A 268 32.44 -1.82 -11.98
CA TRP A 268 32.51 -1.79 -10.51
C TRP A 268 31.86 -0.56 -9.87
N GLU A 269 32.26 0.66 -10.27
CA GLU A 269 31.72 1.89 -9.66
C GLU A 269 30.20 2.02 -9.86
N GLN A 270 29.73 1.73 -11.08
CA GLN A 270 28.30 1.75 -11.40
C GLN A 270 27.52 0.73 -10.57
N THR A 271 28.08 -0.46 -10.38
CA THR A 271 27.49 -1.48 -9.52
C THR A 271 27.41 -1.01 -8.07
N CYS A 272 28.46 -0.38 -7.54
CA CYS A 272 28.45 0.15 -6.19
C CYS A 272 27.40 1.26 -6.01
N ASP A 273 27.32 2.19 -6.95
CA ASP A 273 26.36 3.29 -6.90
C ASP A 273 24.92 2.81 -7.02
N LEU A 274 24.66 1.79 -7.86
CA LEU A 274 23.36 1.17 -7.99
C LEU A 274 22.89 0.52 -6.68
N ILE A 275 23.78 -0.15 -5.95
CA ILE A 275 23.44 -0.73 -4.63
C ILE A 275 23.13 0.37 -3.61
N ILE A 276 23.84 1.49 -3.63
CA ILE A 276 23.60 2.63 -2.74
C ILE A 276 22.23 3.28 -3.06
N GLN A 277 21.92 3.43 -4.35
CA GLN A 277 20.62 3.94 -4.80
C GLN A 277 19.48 3.01 -4.41
N LEU A 278 19.64 1.69 -4.61
CA LEU A 278 18.67 0.70 -4.17
C LEU A 278 18.43 0.76 -2.65
N GLN A 279 19.50 0.86 -1.85
CA GLN A 279 19.36 1.03 -0.39
C GLN A 279 18.58 2.31 -0.04
N SER A 280 18.88 3.40 -0.74
CA SER A 280 18.22 4.69 -0.51
C SER A 280 16.74 4.63 -0.87
N ALA A 281 16.39 4.00 -1.99
CA ALA A 281 15.00 3.76 -2.40
C ALA A 281 14.24 2.93 -1.36
N MET A 282 14.77 1.78 -0.96
CA MET A 282 14.15 0.92 0.06
C MET A 282 13.93 1.64 1.39
N LYS A 283 14.84 2.56 1.76
CA LYS A 283 14.71 3.39 2.96
C LYS A 283 13.64 4.46 2.79
N ASN A 284 13.63 5.18 1.67
CA ASN A 284 12.70 6.27 1.40
C ASN A 284 11.26 5.75 1.26
N GLU A 285 11.08 4.62 0.59
CA GLU A 285 9.79 3.93 0.48
C GLU A 285 9.38 3.22 1.77
N CYS A 286 10.21 3.28 2.82
CA CYS A 286 9.91 2.77 4.16
C CYS A 286 9.65 1.25 4.20
N ILE A 287 10.41 0.47 3.42
CA ILE A 287 10.35 -1.00 3.45
C ILE A 287 10.92 -1.51 4.78
N ARG A 288 10.20 -2.45 5.42
CA ARG A 288 10.59 -3.05 6.70
C ARG A 288 11.92 -3.79 6.61
N LYS A 289 12.63 -3.80 7.74
CA LYS A 289 13.94 -4.45 7.89
C LYS A 289 13.88 -5.73 8.72
N ASP A 290 12.71 -6.05 9.25
CA ASP A 290 12.55 -6.97 10.37
C ASP A 290 12.68 -8.43 9.95
N ILE A 291 13.48 -9.19 10.71
CA ILE A 291 13.25 -10.59 11.07
C ILE A 291 13.41 -10.66 12.59
#